data_AF-A0A7W8FBB8-F1
#
_entry.id   AF-A0A7W8FBB8-F1
#
_cell.length_a   1.000
_cell.length_b   1.000
_cell.length_c   1.000
_cell.angle_alpha   90.00
_cell.angle_beta   90.00
_cell.angle_gamma   90.00
#
_symmetry.space_group_name_H-M   'P 1'
#
loop_
_entity.id
_entity.type
_entity.pdbx_description
1 polymer ?
#
loop_
_entity_poly.entity_id
_entity_poly.type
_entity_poly.pdbx_seq_one_letter_code
_entity_poly.pdbx_strand_id
1 'polypeptide(L)'
;MTVVDAALRESLKTLRLSGMLETLDARLAQAHGGELGHLDFLQLLCQDEITRRETVAFQRRLQRAKFEQQVTLEEFDFTASSTLPAAQIRDLGALRWLHAGESVILFAPSASARPTSPKPSATSLSAGRPRPLRQDQPHPRRPRRRPRGPHLGETDPRTCPP
;
A
#
# COMPACT_ATOMS: atom_id res chain seq x y z
N MET A 1 1.43 -25.72 27.32
CA MET A 1 1.76 -26.82 26.39
C MET A 1 1.27 -26.39 25.01
N THR A 2 2.18 -26.18 24.06
CA THR A 2 1.84 -25.74 22.69
C THR A 2 1.20 -26.91 21.94
N VAL A 3 0.00 -26.71 21.40
CA VAL A 3 -0.80 -27.75 20.70
C VAL A 3 -0.52 -27.69 19.19
N VAL A 4 0.62 -27.12 18.79
CA VAL A 4 0.94 -26.96 17.37
C VAL A 4 1.71 -28.16 16.87
N ASP A 5 1.05 -29.00 16.08
CA ASP A 5 1.69 -30.03 15.27
C ASP A 5 2.85 -29.41 14.46
N ALA A 6 4.02 -30.06 14.51
CA ALA A 6 5.23 -29.57 13.85
C ALA A 6 5.01 -29.38 12.33
N ALA A 7 4.21 -30.24 11.70
CA ALA A 7 3.89 -30.14 10.28
C ALA A 7 3.04 -28.89 9.96
N LEU A 8 2.08 -28.57 10.83
CA LEU A 8 1.26 -27.36 10.70
C LEU A 8 2.11 -26.11 10.88
N ARG A 9 3.00 -26.09 11.87
CA ARG A 9 3.92 -24.96 12.11
C ARG A 9 4.79 -24.67 10.89
N GLU A 10 5.37 -25.70 10.27
CA GLU A 10 6.17 -25.51 9.06
C GLU A 10 5.31 -25.03 7.87
N SER A 11 4.12 -25.59 7.69
CA SER A 11 3.18 -25.14 6.65
C SER A 11 2.83 -23.65 6.79
N LEU A 12 2.51 -23.19 8.00
CA LEU A 12 2.20 -21.78 8.28
C LEU A 12 3.41 -20.87 8.02
N LYS A 13 4.63 -21.32 8.33
CA LYS A 13 5.85 -20.57 8.00
C LYS A 13 6.06 -20.47 6.49
N THR A 14 5.91 -21.55 5.75
CA THR A 14 6.04 -21.57 4.28
C THR A 14 5.04 -20.63 3.63
N LEU A 15 3.80 -20.59 4.14
CA LEU A 15 2.75 -19.68 3.67
C LEU A 15 2.90 -18.23 4.19
N ARG A 16 3.89 -17.98 5.07
CA ARG A 16 4.14 -16.68 5.70
C ARG A 16 2.93 -16.18 6.50
N LEU A 17 2.27 -17.09 7.21
CA LEU A 17 1.13 -16.84 8.10
C LEU A 17 1.62 -16.74 9.55
N SER A 18 2.55 -15.82 9.76
CA SER A 18 3.26 -15.72 11.03
C SER A 18 2.35 -15.19 12.16
N GLY A 19 1.39 -14.32 11.84
CA GLY A 19 0.39 -13.78 12.78
C GLY A 19 -0.54 -14.87 13.29
N MET A 20 -1.03 -15.74 12.40
CA MET A 20 -1.75 -16.95 12.82
C MET A 20 -0.89 -17.80 13.75
N LEU A 21 0.39 -18.02 13.42
CA LEU A 21 1.27 -18.85 14.23
C LEU A 21 1.47 -18.31 15.65
N GLU A 22 1.47 -16.99 15.82
CA GLU A 22 1.63 -16.33 17.13
C GLU A 22 0.36 -16.40 17.97
N THR A 23 -0.83 -16.34 17.36
CA THR A 23 -2.12 -16.34 18.08
C THR A 23 -2.81 -17.70 18.16
N LEU A 24 -2.33 -18.70 17.41
CA LEU A 24 -2.96 -20.01 17.25
C LEU A 24 -3.29 -20.70 18.58
N ASP A 25 -2.33 -20.79 19.51
CA ASP A 25 -2.55 -21.45 20.80
C ASP A 25 -3.65 -20.75 21.62
N ALA A 26 -3.70 -19.41 21.58
CA ALA A 26 -4.71 -18.64 22.28
C ALA A 26 -6.10 -18.85 21.66
N ARG A 27 -6.21 -18.81 20.32
CA ARG A 27 -7.46 -19.06 19.60
C ARG A 27 -7.96 -20.50 19.78
N LEU A 28 -7.06 -21.48 19.87
CA LEU A 28 -7.39 -22.88 20.13
C LEU A 28 -7.99 -23.07 21.52
N ALA A 29 -7.43 -22.40 22.54
CA ALA A 29 -8.00 -22.43 23.89
C ALA A 29 -9.43 -21.87 23.92
N GLN A 30 -9.70 -20.78 23.19
CA GLN A 30 -11.04 -20.19 23.06
C GLN A 30 -12.03 -21.14 22.36
N ALA A 31 -11.61 -21.80 21.28
CA ALA A 31 -12.43 -22.78 20.58
C ALA A 31 -12.75 -24.00 21.46
N HIS A 32 -11.77 -24.50 22.23
CA HIS A 32 -11.98 -25.59 23.19
C HIS A 32 -12.93 -25.21 24.34
N GLY A 33 -12.93 -23.92 24.74
CA GLY A 33 -13.88 -23.39 25.72
C GLY A 33 -15.33 -23.29 25.21
N GLY A 34 -15.58 -23.61 23.93
CA GLY A 34 -16.89 -23.50 23.30
C GLY A 34 -17.27 -22.07 22.92
N GLU A 35 -16.34 -21.12 23.00
CA GLU A 35 -16.59 -19.71 22.68
C GLU A 35 -16.57 -19.41 21.18
N LEU A 36 -15.99 -20.32 20.37
CA LEU A 36 -15.81 -20.13 18.93
C LEU A 36 -16.24 -21.38 18.15
N GLY A 37 -17.11 -21.18 17.15
CA GLY A 37 -17.34 -22.19 16.13
C GLY A 37 -16.10 -22.38 15.23
N HIS A 38 -16.03 -23.49 14.51
CA HIS A 38 -14.89 -23.80 13.61
C HIS A 38 -14.65 -22.72 12.54
N LEU A 39 -15.72 -22.16 11.97
CA LEU A 39 -15.62 -21.09 10.97
C LEU A 39 -15.16 -19.77 11.61
N ASP A 40 -15.69 -19.43 12.78
CA ASP A 40 -15.31 -18.21 13.50
C ASP A 40 -13.85 -18.26 13.95
N PHE A 41 -13.38 -19.43 14.40
CA PHE A 41 -11.98 -19.67 14.71
C PHE A 41 -11.06 -19.40 13.51
N LEU A 42 -11.39 -19.96 12.33
CA LEU A 42 -10.60 -19.71 11.12
C LEU A 42 -10.64 -18.25 10.69
N GLN A 43 -11.82 -17.61 10.77
CA GLN A 43 -11.98 -16.19 10.48
C GLN A 43 -11.12 -15.31 11.40
N LEU A 44 -11.10 -15.60 12.70
CA LEU A 44 -10.26 -14.89 13.67
C LEU A 44 -8.78 -15.05 13.38
N LEU A 45 -8.32 -16.26 13.06
CA LEU A 45 -6.93 -16.49 12.65
C LEU A 45 -6.56 -15.69 11.41
N CYS A 46 -7.44 -15.66 10.40
CA CYS A 46 -7.25 -14.84 9.20
C CYS A 46 -7.15 -13.36 9.54
N GLN A 47 -8.02 -12.89 10.43
CA GLN A 47 -8.01 -11.50 10.89
C GLN A 47 -6.72 -11.15 11.64
N ASP A 48 -6.22 -12.04 12.51
CA ASP A 48 -4.98 -11.83 13.24
C ASP A 48 -3.78 -11.65 12.28
N GLU A 49 -3.71 -12.45 11.20
CA GLU A 49 -2.69 -12.29 10.16
C GLU A 49 -2.82 -10.98 9.39
N ILE A 50 -4.03 -10.61 8.98
CA ILE A 50 -4.29 -9.36 8.24
C ILE A 50 -3.86 -8.16 9.09
N THR A 51 -4.34 -8.08 10.33
CA THR A 51 -4.01 -7.01 11.28
C THR A 51 -2.50 -6.91 11.50
N ARG A 52 -1.81 -8.05 11.63
CA ARG A 52 -0.35 -8.07 11.74
C ARG A 52 0.33 -7.49 10.50
N ARG A 53 -0.08 -7.91 9.29
CA ARG A 53 0.49 -7.41 8.03
C ARG A 53 0.28 -5.92 7.88
N GLU A 54 -0.91 -5.42 8.23
CA GLU A 54 -1.23 -3.99 8.21
C GLU A 54 -0.35 -3.20 9.17
N THR A 55 -0.20 -3.69 10.40
CA THR A 55 0.66 -3.09 11.43
C THR A 55 2.11 -3.03 10.97
N VAL A 56 2.66 -4.14 10.47
CA VAL A 56 4.03 -4.19 9.96
C VAL A 56 4.21 -3.27 8.74
N ALA A 57 3.24 -3.23 7.83
CA ALA A 57 3.30 -2.35 6.68
C ALA A 57 3.25 -0.86 7.08
N PHE A 58 2.42 -0.52 8.06
CA PHE A 58 2.33 0.82 8.63
C PHE A 58 3.67 1.22 9.28
N GLN A 59 4.20 0.39 10.16
CA GLN A 59 5.49 0.63 10.82
C GLN A 59 6.64 0.79 9.81
N ARG A 60 6.67 -0.03 8.76
CA ARG A 60 7.65 0.11 7.67
C ARG A 60 7.52 1.43 6.92
N ARG A 61 6.31 1.90 6.65
CA ARG A 61 6.07 3.20 6.00
C ARG A 61 6.52 4.36 6.90
N LEU A 62 6.20 4.28 8.19
CA LEU A 62 6.62 5.28 9.18
C LEU A 62 8.14 5.38 9.28
N GLN A 63 8.83 4.25 9.40
CA GLN A 63 10.30 4.19 9.43
C GLN A 63 10.93 4.73 8.13
N ARG A 64 10.33 4.46 6.97
CA ARG A 64 10.81 4.97 5.68
C ARG A 64 10.62 6.48 5.51
N ALA A 65 9.62 7.07 6.17
CA ALA A 65 9.36 8.50 6.10
C ALA A 65 10.45 9.33 6.81
N LYS A 66 11.25 8.71 7.71
CA LYS A 66 12.39 9.34 8.39
C LYS A 66 12.03 10.69 9.04
N PHE A 67 10.85 10.77 9.65
CA PHE A 67 10.46 11.96 10.41
C PHE A 67 11.42 12.16 11.60
N GLU A 68 11.85 13.40 11.82
CA GLU A 68 12.68 13.77 12.98
C GLU A 68 11.90 13.58 14.29
N GLN A 69 10.60 13.86 14.25
CA GLN A 69 9.67 13.63 15.35
C GLN A 69 8.37 13.04 14.80
N GLN A 70 7.82 12.06 15.51
CA GLN A 70 6.48 11.57 15.25
C GLN A 70 5.50 12.57 15.87
N VAL A 71 4.81 13.33 15.02
CA VAL A 71 3.75 14.27 15.42
C VAL A 71 2.53 13.92 14.60
N THR A 72 1.40 13.76 15.28
CA THR A 72 0.11 13.55 14.62
C THR A 72 -0.47 14.89 14.18
N LEU A 73 -1.38 14.89 13.20
CA LEU A 73 -1.96 16.15 12.73
C LEU A 73 -2.82 16.82 13.81
N GLU A 74 -3.35 16.02 14.73
CA GLU A 74 -4.15 16.40 15.89
C GLU A 74 -3.33 17.16 16.94
N GLU A 75 -2.06 16.80 17.11
CA GLU A 75 -1.12 17.44 18.04
C GLU A 75 -0.43 18.67 17.46
N PHE A 76 -0.61 18.94 16.16
CA PHE A 76 0.02 20.08 15.51
C PHE A 76 -0.63 21.40 15.94
N ASP A 77 0.15 22.26 16.60
CA ASP A 77 -0.32 23.58 17.01
C ASP A 77 -0.38 24.56 15.81
N PHE A 78 -1.57 24.68 15.23
CA PHE A 78 -1.84 25.64 14.16
C PHE A 78 -1.84 27.11 14.63
N THR A 79 -1.85 27.39 15.93
CA THR A 79 -1.81 28.76 16.46
C THR A 79 -0.40 29.37 16.40
N ALA A 80 0.63 28.53 16.36
CA ALA A 80 2.03 28.94 16.24
C ALA A 80 2.35 29.59 14.88
N SER A 81 1.52 29.41 13.85
CA SER A 81 1.71 30.03 12.52
C SER A 81 0.38 30.56 11.96
N SER A 82 0.18 31.87 12.08
CA SER A 82 -1.02 32.57 11.58
C SER A 82 -1.17 32.56 10.05
N THR A 83 -0.11 32.19 9.32
CA THR A 83 -0.11 32.12 7.86
C THR A 83 -0.61 30.77 7.32
N LEU A 84 -0.69 29.73 8.16
CA LEU A 84 -1.11 28.40 7.73
C LEU A 84 -2.63 28.27 7.74
N PRO A 85 -3.28 27.93 6.60
CA PRO A 85 -4.71 27.70 6.55
C PRO A 85 -5.07 26.35 7.21
N ALA A 86 -5.22 26.37 8.53
CA ALA A 86 -5.47 25.18 9.35
C ALA A 86 -6.67 24.34 8.89
N ALA A 87 -7.74 25.00 8.40
CA ALA A 87 -8.91 24.33 7.86
C ALA A 87 -8.60 23.50 6.62
N GLN A 88 -7.77 24.02 5.70
CA GLN A 88 -7.37 23.30 4.49
C GLN A 88 -6.43 22.14 4.83
N ILE A 89 -5.50 22.33 5.76
CA ILE A 89 -4.59 21.25 6.17
C ILE A 89 -5.37 20.10 6.84
N ARG A 90 -6.36 20.41 7.69
CA ARG A 90 -7.23 19.39 8.28
C ARG A 90 -8.09 18.67 7.23
N ASP A 91 -8.59 19.40 6.23
CA ASP A 91 -9.32 18.83 5.10
C ASP A 91 -8.46 17.83 4.30
N LEU A 92 -7.18 18.16 4.07
CA LEU A 92 -6.22 17.25 3.46
C LEU A 92 -5.94 16.02 4.32
N GLY A 93 -5.90 16.19 5.65
CA GLY A 93 -5.77 15.09 6.61
C GLY A 93 -6.95 14.12 6.59
N ALA A 94 -8.13 14.54 6.12
CA ALA A 94 -9.27 13.66 5.93
C ALA A 94 -9.14 12.74 4.70
N LEU A 95 -8.08 12.90 3.89
CA LEU A 95 -7.73 12.04 2.74
C LEU A 95 -8.85 11.85 1.69
N ARG A 96 -9.85 12.75 1.63
CA ARG A 96 -10.95 12.66 0.66
C ARG A 96 -10.47 12.71 -0.78
N TRP A 97 -9.44 13.53 -1.05
CA TRP A 97 -8.80 13.64 -2.35
C TRP A 97 -8.17 12.31 -2.81
N LEU A 98 -7.67 11.49 -1.89
CA LEU A 98 -7.11 10.17 -2.20
C LEU A 98 -8.20 9.21 -2.70
N HIS A 99 -9.37 9.22 -2.05
CA HIS A 99 -10.52 8.43 -2.47
C HIS A 99 -11.15 8.93 -3.77
N ALA A 100 -11.13 10.24 -4.01
CA ALA A 100 -11.62 10.87 -5.24
C ALA A 100 -10.66 10.74 -6.42
N GLY A 101 -9.40 10.33 -6.20
CA GLY A 101 -8.37 10.26 -7.23
C GLY A 101 -7.89 11.64 -7.69
N GLU A 102 -7.99 12.65 -6.83
CA GLU A 102 -7.59 14.02 -7.10
C GLU A 102 -6.12 14.27 -6.72
N SER A 103 -5.44 15.14 -7.46
CA SER A 103 -4.05 15.50 -7.18
C SER A 103 -3.97 16.78 -6.34
N VAL A 104 -3.27 16.70 -5.20
CA VAL A 104 -3.01 17.85 -4.32
C VAL A 104 -1.59 18.38 -4.53
N ILE A 105 -1.46 19.69 -4.72
CA ILE A 105 -0.16 20.37 -4.82
C ILE A 105 -0.03 21.31 -3.62
N LEU A 106 1.00 21.09 -2.80
CA LEU A 106 1.39 21.97 -1.71
C LEU A 106 2.55 22.85 -2.17
N PHE A 107 2.34 24.16 -2.20
CA PHE A 107 3.36 25.14 -2.55
C PHE A 107 3.55 26.12 -1.40
N ALA A 108 4.76 26.15 -0.84
CA ALA A 108 5.16 27.16 0.13
C ALA A 108 6.29 28.02 -0.49
N PRO A 109 6.23 29.36 -0.41
CA PRO A 109 7.37 30.18 -0.75
C PRO A 109 8.52 29.82 0.20
N SER A 110 9.66 29.42 -0.34
CA SER A 110 10.82 28.97 0.43
C SER A 110 11.39 30.11 1.28
N ALA A 111 11.49 29.88 2.59
CA ALA A 111 12.20 30.76 3.51
C ALA A 111 13.70 30.40 3.58
N SER A 112 14.41 30.37 2.45
CA SER A 112 15.88 30.54 2.36
C SER A 112 16.36 30.32 0.92
N ALA A 113 16.30 31.41 0.15
CA ALA A 113 17.47 31.99 -0.51
C ALA A 113 16.96 33.34 -1.03
N ARG A 114 17.50 34.44 -0.49
CA ARG A 114 17.19 35.79 -0.97
C ARG A 114 17.32 35.82 -2.50
N PRO A 115 16.25 36.10 -3.27
CA PRO A 115 16.40 36.47 -4.67
C PRO A 115 16.52 37.99 -4.72
N THR A 116 17.69 38.47 -5.15
CA THR A 116 17.81 39.79 -5.75
C THR A 116 17.02 39.79 -7.06
N SER A 117 15.75 40.16 -7.02
CA SER A 117 15.00 40.53 -8.22
C SER A 117 13.87 41.50 -7.86
N PRO A 118 13.64 42.55 -8.67
CA PRO A 118 12.67 43.59 -8.34
C PRO A 118 11.25 43.08 -8.59
N LYS A 119 10.31 43.53 -7.74
CA LYS A 119 8.88 43.22 -7.82
C LYS A 119 8.30 43.69 -9.16
N PRO A 120 7.51 42.89 -9.89
CA PRO A 120 6.57 43.43 -10.86
C PRO A 120 5.27 43.85 -10.16
N SER A 121 4.81 45.02 -10.57
CA SER A 121 3.57 45.69 -10.20
C SER A 121 2.32 44.85 -10.52
N ALA A 122 1.27 45.09 -9.74
CA ALA A 122 -0.05 44.49 -9.86
C ALA A 122 -0.58 44.43 -11.30
N THR A 123 -1.11 43.27 -11.71
CA THR A 123 -2.07 43.14 -12.81
C THR A 123 -2.97 41.93 -12.53
N SER A 124 -4.28 42.18 -12.63
CA SER A 124 -5.43 41.32 -12.35
C SER A 124 -5.32 39.86 -12.83
N LEU A 125 -5.64 38.90 -11.95
CA LEU A 125 -5.94 37.52 -12.33
C LEU A 125 -7.30 37.46 -13.06
N SER A 126 -7.25 37.30 -14.37
CA SER A 126 -8.37 36.80 -15.17
C SER A 126 -8.39 35.27 -15.08
N ALA A 127 -9.58 34.69 -14.87
CA ALA A 127 -9.83 33.26 -14.83
C ALA A 127 -9.49 32.62 -16.20
N GLY A 128 -8.28 32.07 -16.30
CA GLY A 128 -7.84 31.27 -17.45
C GLY A 128 -8.45 29.88 -17.40
N ARG A 129 -9.25 29.54 -18.42
CA ARG A 129 -9.84 28.20 -18.67
C ARG A 129 -8.82 27.06 -18.46
N PRO A 130 -9.25 25.88 -17.96
CA PRO A 130 -8.37 24.73 -17.81
C PRO A 130 -7.85 24.26 -19.18
N ARG A 131 -6.55 23.97 -19.25
CA ARG A 131 -5.90 23.34 -20.41
C ARG A 131 -6.53 21.95 -20.64
N PRO A 132 -6.90 21.57 -21.87
CA PRO A 132 -7.36 20.22 -22.14
C PRO A 132 -6.21 19.23 -21.91
N LEU A 133 -6.52 18.15 -21.20
CA LEU A 133 -5.68 16.97 -21.06
C LEU A 133 -5.24 16.51 -22.45
N ARG A 134 -3.92 16.48 -22.66
CA ARG A 134 -3.30 15.91 -23.86
C ARG A 134 -3.72 14.44 -23.89
N GLN A 135 -4.55 14.07 -24.85
CA GLN A 135 -4.84 12.67 -25.12
C GLN A 135 -3.54 12.01 -25.58
N ASP A 136 -2.97 11.17 -24.72
CA ASP A 136 -1.88 10.27 -25.12
C ASP A 136 -2.40 9.35 -26.22
N GLN A 137 -1.92 9.57 -27.45
CA GLN A 137 -2.15 8.63 -28.52
C GLN A 137 -1.47 7.30 -28.19
N PRO A 138 -2.13 6.15 -28.35
CA PRO A 138 -1.52 4.87 -28.11
C PRO A 138 -0.44 4.58 -29.16
N HIS A 139 0.80 4.37 -28.70
CA HIS A 139 1.90 3.89 -29.53
C HIS A 139 1.54 2.55 -30.22
N PRO A 140 1.88 2.35 -31.51
CA PRO A 140 1.62 1.08 -32.18
C PRO A 140 2.46 -0.04 -31.55
N ARG A 141 1.78 -1.09 -31.09
CA ARG A 141 2.39 -2.29 -30.52
C ARG A 141 3.26 -2.98 -31.58
N ARG A 142 4.54 -3.20 -31.27
CA ARG A 142 5.45 -4.02 -32.09
C ARG A 142 4.84 -5.41 -32.31
N PRO A 143 4.93 -6.00 -33.51
CA PRO A 143 4.41 -7.34 -33.77
C PRO A 143 5.19 -8.37 -32.94
N ARG A 144 4.44 -9.24 -32.25
CA ARG A 144 4.99 -10.39 -31.51
C ARG A 144 5.68 -11.33 -32.50
N ARG A 145 6.96 -11.63 -32.27
CA ARG A 145 7.66 -12.72 -32.99
C ARG A 145 6.88 -14.02 -32.77
N ARG A 146 6.48 -14.68 -33.87
CA ARG A 146 5.86 -16.00 -33.84
C ARG A 146 6.81 -17.01 -33.17
N PRO A 147 6.34 -17.90 -32.30
CA PRO A 147 7.14 -19.04 -31.87
C PRO A 147 7.33 -20.00 -33.07
N ARG A 148 8.57 -20.46 -33.28
CA ARG A 148 8.89 -21.57 -34.20
C ARG A 148 8.14 -22.81 -33.70
N GLY A 149 7.34 -23.42 -34.58
CA GLY A 149 6.60 -24.65 -34.28
C GLY A 149 7.54 -25.84 -34.00
N PRO A 150 7.05 -26.89 -33.34
CA PRO A 150 7.84 -28.08 -33.06
C PRO A 150 8.04 -28.91 -34.33
N HIS A 151 9.27 -29.37 -34.54
CA HIS A 151 9.60 -30.39 -35.52
C HIS A 151 8.95 -31.71 -35.11
N LEU A 152 8.01 -32.18 -35.93
CA LEU A 152 7.51 -33.56 -35.92
C LEU A 152 8.38 -34.40 -36.85
N GLY A 153 8.81 -35.55 -36.36
CA GLY A 153 9.38 -36.64 -37.14
C GLY A 153 10.70 -37.12 -36.60
N GLU A 154 10.69 -38.21 -35.81
CA GLU A 154 11.20 -39.50 -36.30
C GLU A 154 10.71 -40.63 -35.38
N THR A 155 10.02 -41.59 -35.98
CA THR A 155 9.53 -42.82 -35.36
C THR A 155 10.64 -43.86 -35.37
N ASP A 156 11.00 -44.42 -34.21
CA ASP A 156 11.86 -45.61 -34.15
C ASP A 156 11.04 -46.82 -33.67
N PRO A 157 10.83 -47.85 -34.51
CA PRO A 157 10.07 -49.03 -34.17
C PRO A 157 11.02 -50.12 -33.68
N ARG A 158 11.11 -50.36 -32.37
CA ARG A 158 11.51 -51.63 -31.73
C ARG A 158 11.71 -51.45 -30.22
N THR A 159 10.68 -51.74 -29.42
CA THR A 159 10.86 -52.52 -28.18
C THR A 159 9.50 -53.03 -27.70
N CYS A 160 9.25 -54.34 -27.85
CA CYS A 160 8.20 -55.05 -27.11
C CYS A 160 8.75 -55.41 -25.72
N PRO A 161 7.92 -55.37 -24.65
CA PRO A 161 8.24 -56.06 -23.40
C PRO A 161 7.54 -57.44 -23.34
N PRO A 162 8.07 -58.40 -22.57
CA PRO A 162 7.29 -59.55 -22.10
C PRO A 162 6.34 -59.17 -20.96
#